data_AF-A0A3D3JUG8-F1
#
_entry.id   AF-A0A3D3JUG8-F1
#
_cell.length_a   1.000
_cell.length_b   1.000
_cell.length_c   1.000
_cell.angle_alpha   90.00
_cell.angle_beta   90.00
_cell.angle_gamma   90.00
#
_symmetry.space_group_name_H-M   'P 1'
#
loop_
_entity.id
_entity.type
_entity.pdbx_description
1 polymer ?
#
loop_
_entity_poly.entity_id
_entity_poly.type
_entity_poly.pdbx_seq_one_letter_code
_entity_poly.pdbx_strand_id
1 'polypeptide(L)'
;METRRNVATYIVIRDTIEYNTFKPFDILSDMYRCLSIFLICLGATSTGAEFGRNQASVTTVLLKLGDTGPVGFKAILTARVEPKSAPQQTARAATGIKADMAVVMNEAARFVGNLYGDEWPSDSTVDFSLSDSYLPQDVPSSSLAFVVLLATLREGFELNDRCAVIGDMLLDGRTRDVGDINARLRGAYEGSCQYAAVPFANQRQVIDLMLTGERHIVWQMQIFSVAHARHAVQLVRTDHNEKLAASIDAFVKVQAYMKKHGGNVRGNQRIRKSLNEILTLAPNHLSARILLSEIQGELPKHLSLERTLAEFSALSWPYLALMAPDRQYQYDGNDTSDFNRITAELDELKYMAHPKLVTVIQRLIGYGEYIKLRSNRDEAALRRADAIRKELERLRNDPDIMELEWLRR
;
A
#
# COMPACT_ATOMS: atom_id res chain seq x y z
N MET A 1 74.45 7.22 -38.39
CA MET A 1 73.20 6.44 -38.62
C MET A 1 72.25 6.79 -37.50
N GLU A 2 71.03 7.23 -37.69
CA GLU A 2 70.30 7.79 -38.82
C GLU A 2 69.10 8.50 -38.19
N THR A 3 68.84 9.69 -38.69
CA THR A 3 67.75 10.62 -38.39
C THR A 3 66.34 10.04 -38.45
N ARG A 4 65.42 10.59 -37.63
CA ARG A 4 64.04 11.06 -37.96
C ARG A 4 63.40 11.68 -36.70
N ARG A 5 63.30 13.02 -36.58
CA ARG A 5 62.28 13.99 -37.10
C ARG A 5 60.87 13.78 -36.54
N ASN A 6 60.40 14.68 -35.66
CA ASN A 6 59.52 15.86 -35.90
C ASN A 6 58.03 15.48 -35.66
N VAL A 7 57.10 16.29 -35.15
CA VAL A 7 56.89 17.76 -35.16
C VAL A 7 56.06 18.14 -33.92
N ALA A 8 56.43 19.22 -33.22
CA ALA A 8 55.52 19.97 -32.35
C ALA A 8 55.07 21.23 -33.10
N THR A 9 53.77 21.39 -33.28
CA THR A 9 53.17 22.51 -34.04
C THR A 9 53.02 23.72 -33.11
N TYR A 10 53.81 24.76 -33.37
CA TYR A 10 53.57 26.12 -32.86
C TYR A 10 52.82 26.91 -33.93
N ILE A 11 51.66 27.47 -33.58
CA ILE A 11 50.95 28.43 -34.41
C ILE A 11 51.48 29.82 -34.05
N VAL A 12 52.20 30.42 -35.00
CA VAL A 12 52.59 31.84 -35.00
C VAL A 12 51.51 32.58 -35.77
N ILE A 13 50.71 33.41 -35.09
CA ILE A 13 49.86 34.41 -35.75
C ILE A 13 50.67 35.71 -35.76
N ARG A 14 51.07 36.14 -36.96
CA ARG A 14 51.65 37.47 -37.18
C ARG A 14 50.53 38.43 -37.54
N ASP A 15 50.47 39.53 -36.79
CA ASP A 15 49.64 40.69 -37.01
C ASP A 15 49.89 41.35 -38.37
N THR A 16 48.80 41.79 -39.01
CA THR A 16 48.80 43.00 -39.84
C THR A 16 47.49 43.72 -39.54
N ILE A 17 47.54 44.68 -38.62
CA ILE A 17 46.42 45.58 -38.31
C ILE A 17 46.79 46.96 -38.82
N GLU A 18 45.99 47.44 -39.77
CA GLU A 18 46.03 48.79 -40.31
C GLU A 18 45.64 49.80 -39.23
N TYR A 19 46.45 50.85 -39.10
CA TYR A 19 46.16 52.00 -38.25
C TYR A 19 44.99 52.79 -38.84
N ASN A 20 43.82 52.68 -38.23
CA ASN A 20 42.72 53.62 -38.44
C ASN A 20 42.53 54.51 -37.20
N THR A 21 42.36 55.78 -37.48
CA THR A 21 42.37 56.93 -36.56
C THR A 21 41.46 56.77 -35.34
N PHE A 22 42.05 56.89 -34.15
CA PHE A 22 41.39 56.96 -32.85
C PHE A 22 40.48 58.21 -32.76
N LYS A 23 39.18 57.99 -32.54
CA LYS A 23 38.28 59.01 -31.96
C LYS A 23 38.24 58.82 -30.44
N PRO A 24 38.18 59.89 -29.64
CA PRO A 24 38.11 59.77 -28.19
C PRO A 24 36.78 59.12 -27.77
N PHE A 25 36.87 57.96 -27.13
CA PHE A 25 35.75 57.25 -26.53
C PHE A 25 35.39 57.90 -25.19
N ASP A 26 34.09 58.07 -24.96
CA ASP A 26 33.51 58.68 -23.79
C ASP A 26 33.43 57.65 -22.64
N ILE A 27 34.51 57.53 -21.87
CA ILE A 27 34.77 56.46 -20.87
C ILE A 27 33.66 56.37 -19.80
N LEU A 28 32.92 57.45 -19.57
CA LEU A 28 31.82 57.48 -18.60
C LEU A 28 30.56 56.75 -19.10
N SER A 29 30.25 56.80 -20.40
CA SER A 29 29.05 56.14 -20.97
C SER A 29 29.15 54.62 -20.92
N ASP A 30 30.32 54.07 -21.23
CA ASP A 30 30.52 52.61 -21.30
C ASP A 30 30.66 51.98 -19.92
N MET A 31 31.15 52.72 -18.92
CA MET A 31 31.13 52.26 -17.52
C MET A 31 29.69 52.09 -16.99
N TYR A 32 28.77 52.99 -17.31
CA TYR A 32 27.36 52.85 -16.90
C TYR A 32 26.65 51.71 -17.65
N ARG A 33 27.01 51.43 -18.91
CA ARG A 33 26.50 50.28 -19.66
C ARG A 33 27.02 48.94 -19.12
N CYS A 34 28.29 48.87 -18.74
CA CYS A 34 28.83 47.68 -18.08
C CYS A 34 28.24 47.48 -16.68
N LEU A 35 28.01 48.54 -15.90
CA LEU A 35 27.41 48.45 -14.56
C LEU A 35 25.91 48.08 -14.61
N SER A 36 25.18 48.54 -15.63
CA SER A 36 23.77 48.16 -15.83
C SER A 36 23.63 46.73 -16.37
N ILE A 37 24.55 46.24 -17.21
CA ILE A 37 24.61 44.82 -17.59
C ILE A 37 25.00 43.96 -16.38
N PHE A 38 25.91 44.42 -15.50
CA PHE A 38 26.26 43.70 -14.27
C PHE A 38 25.11 43.67 -13.25
N LEU A 39 24.31 44.74 -13.12
CA LEU A 39 23.12 44.75 -12.26
C LEU A 39 21.96 43.92 -12.83
N ILE A 40 21.80 43.85 -14.16
CA ILE A 40 20.80 43.00 -14.80
C ILE A 40 21.19 41.51 -14.68
N CYS A 41 22.48 41.18 -14.66
CA CYS A 41 22.95 39.81 -14.41
C CYS A 41 22.96 39.41 -12.92
N LEU A 42 23.01 40.37 -11.98
CA LEU A 42 22.81 40.13 -10.54
C LEU A 42 21.32 40.01 -10.15
N GLY A 43 20.42 40.33 -11.07
CA GLY A 43 18.98 40.05 -10.99
C GLY A 43 18.62 38.63 -11.43
N ALA A 44 19.50 37.65 -11.26
CA ALA A 44 19.08 36.25 -11.21
C ALA A 44 18.22 36.09 -9.96
N THR A 45 16.93 36.44 -10.08
CA THR A 45 15.90 35.90 -9.20
C THR A 45 16.20 34.42 -9.13
N SER A 46 16.51 33.92 -7.94
CA SER A 46 16.51 32.49 -7.68
C SER A 46 15.19 32.00 -8.25
N THR A 47 15.23 31.30 -9.38
CA THR A 47 14.09 30.54 -9.87
C THR A 47 13.90 29.47 -8.81
N GLY A 48 13.15 29.81 -7.77
CA GLY A 48 12.81 28.89 -6.70
C GLY A 48 12.20 27.67 -7.37
N ALA A 49 12.49 26.48 -6.84
CA ALA A 49 11.88 25.29 -7.36
C ALA A 49 10.35 25.47 -7.39
N GLU A 50 9.72 25.20 -8.53
CA GLU A 50 8.28 25.27 -8.69
C GLU A 50 7.69 23.86 -8.65
N PHE A 51 6.45 23.74 -8.17
CA PHE A 51 5.71 22.50 -8.28
C PHE A 51 5.30 22.26 -9.73
N GLY A 52 5.43 21.01 -10.19
CA GLY A 52 4.89 20.60 -11.49
C GLY A 52 3.36 20.68 -11.55
N ARG A 53 2.67 20.55 -10.40
CA ARG A 53 1.21 20.70 -10.27
C ARG A 53 0.82 21.34 -8.93
N ASN A 54 -0.27 22.10 -8.94
CA ASN A 54 -0.83 22.73 -7.73
C ASN A 54 -1.83 21.85 -6.99
N GLN A 55 -2.29 20.76 -7.60
CA GLN A 55 -3.22 19.81 -6.99
C GLN A 55 -3.03 18.41 -7.58
N ALA A 56 -3.19 17.38 -6.74
CA ALA A 56 -3.21 15.99 -7.15
C ALA A 56 -4.20 15.20 -6.27
N SER A 57 -4.73 14.09 -6.81
CA SER A 57 -5.61 13.18 -6.08
C SER A 57 -5.21 11.73 -6.34
N VAL A 58 -5.13 10.92 -5.28
CA VAL A 58 -4.79 9.50 -5.35
C VAL A 58 -5.88 8.67 -4.67
N THR A 59 -6.16 7.50 -5.25
CA THR A 59 -7.05 6.53 -4.63
C THR A 59 -6.31 5.75 -3.54
N THR A 60 -6.88 5.71 -2.34
CA THR A 60 -6.44 4.84 -1.24
C THR A 60 -7.63 4.02 -0.73
N VAL A 61 -7.38 3.16 0.26
CA VAL A 61 -8.44 2.37 0.88
C VAL A 61 -8.35 2.57 2.38
N LEU A 62 -9.49 2.87 2.99
CA LEU A 62 -9.62 3.00 4.44
C LEU A 62 -10.50 1.88 4.98
N LEU A 63 -10.42 1.67 6.29
CA LEU A 63 -11.24 0.69 7.00
C LEU A 63 -12.30 1.40 7.84
N LYS A 64 -13.50 0.80 7.86
CA LYS A 64 -14.54 1.07 8.84
C LYS A 64 -14.89 -0.22 9.57
N LEU A 65 -15.30 -0.13 10.83
CA LEU A 65 -15.82 -1.29 11.54
C LEU A 65 -17.26 -1.56 11.06
N GLY A 66 -17.50 -2.73 10.47
CA GLY A 66 -18.83 -3.24 10.18
C GLY A 66 -19.26 -4.31 11.17
N ASP A 67 -20.48 -4.82 11.02
CA ASP A 67 -21.09 -5.79 11.94
C ASP A 67 -20.30 -7.11 12.03
N THR A 68 -19.62 -7.49 10.94
CA THR A 68 -18.86 -8.74 10.80
C THR A 68 -17.34 -8.53 10.83
N GLY A 69 -16.87 -7.32 11.12
CA GLY A 69 -15.45 -6.97 11.16
C GLY A 69 -15.08 -5.78 10.27
N PRO A 70 -13.78 -5.55 10.02
CA PRO A 70 -13.31 -4.42 9.23
C PRO A 70 -13.77 -4.54 7.78
N VAL A 71 -14.36 -3.47 7.27
CA VAL A 71 -14.81 -3.32 5.88
C VAL A 71 -13.95 -2.25 5.23
N GLY A 72 -13.25 -2.62 4.16
CA GLY A 72 -12.50 -1.66 3.35
C GLY A 72 -13.43 -0.87 2.43
N PHE A 73 -13.13 0.40 2.22
CA PHE A 73 -13.81 1.24 1.24
C PHE A 73 -12.82 2.17 0.53
N LYS A 74 -13.07 2.39 -0.75
CA LYS A 74 -12.31 3.33 -1.57
C LYS A 74 -12.43 4.74 -1.01
N ALA A 75 -11.31 5.42 -0.84
CA ALA A 75 -11.25 6.83 -0.45
C ALA A 75 -10.33 7.59 -1.41
N ILE A 76 -10.61 8.87 -1.61
CA ILE A 76 -9.76 9.75 -2.43
C ILE A 76 -9.04 10.70 -1.48
N LEU A 77 -7.71 10.66 -1.55
CA LEU A 77 -6.84 11.59 -0.84
C LEU A 77 -6.37 12.65 -1.84
N THR A 78 -6.56 13.91 -1.50
CA THR A 78 -6.20 15.06 -2.32
C THR A 78 -5.11 15.86 -1.61
N ALA A 79 -4.13 16.33 -2.39
CA ALA A 79 -3.12 17.28 -1.95
C ALA A 79 -3.23 18.56 -2.79
N ARG A 80 -3.10 19.70 -2.13
CA ARG A 80 -3.15 21.03 -2.77
C ARG A 80 -2.00 21.89 -2.25
N VAL A 81 -1.33 22.58 -3.17
CA VAL A 81 -0.27 23.54 -2.85
C VAL A 81 -0.91 24.87 -2.49
N GLU A 82 -0.51 25.41 -1.34
CA GLU A 82 -0.93 26.73 -0.85
C GLU A 82 0.30 27.62 -0.57
N PRO A 83 0.20 28.94 -0.76
CA PRO A 83 1.26 29.87 -0.37
C PRO A 83 1.54 29.77 1.12
N LYS A 84 2.82 29.80 1.50
CA LYS A 84 3.23 29.59 2.89
C LYS A 84 2.77 30.75 3.78
N SER A 85 1.79 30.47 4.64
CA SER A 85 1.26 31.41 5.64
C SER A 85 2.05 31.40 6.96
N ALA A 86 2.89 30.38 7.23
CA ALA A 86 3.75 30.32 8.41
C ALA A 86 5.08 29.57 8.15
N PRO A 87 6.20 29.96 8.79
CA PRO A 87 7.56 29.60 8.35
C PRO A 87 8.01 28.13 8.54
N GLN A 88 7.25 27.24 9.21
CA GLN A 88 7.80 25.95 9.68
C GLN A 88 7.07 24.66 9.26
N GLN A 89 5.99 24.70 8.47
CA GLN A 89 5.28 23.47 8.08
C GLN A 89 5.37 23.23 6.57
N THR A 90 5.77 22.03 6.17
CA THR A 90 5.81 21.59 4.75
C THR A 90 4.50 20.93 4.33
N ALA A 91 3.78 20.31 5.27
CA ALA A 91 2.50 19.67 5.05
C ALA A 91 1.50 20.00 6.18
N ARG A 92 0.22 20.14 5.85
CA ARG A 92 -0.87 20.34 6.81
C ARG A 92 -2.06 19.45 6.50
N ALA A 93 -2.71 19.02 7.57
CA ALA A 93 -3.97 18.29 7.50
C ALA A 93 -5.13 19.28 7.57
N ALA A 94 -6.11 19.17 6.68
CA ALA A 94 -7.37 19.90 6.81
C ALA A 94 -8.13 19.50 8.10
N THR A 95 -9.06 20.34 8.56
CA THR A 95 -9.91 20.08 9.74
C THR A 95 -10.60 18.72 9.65
N GLY A 96 -10.49 17.91 10.71
CA GLY A 96 -11.12 16.58 10.80
C GLY A 96 -10.16 15.39 10.76
N ILE A 97 -8.86 15.64 10.53
CA ILE A 97 -7.80 14.63 10.52
C ILE A 97 -7.22 14.44 11.93
N LYS A 98 -7.10 13.19 12.40
CA LYS A 98 -6.55 12.83 13.72
C LYS A 98 -5.05 13.11 13.82
N ALA A 99 -4.56 13.33 15.04
CA ALA A 99 -3.14 13.61 15.33
C ALA A 99 -2.17 12.59 14.73
N ASP A 100 -2.54 11.30 14.70
CA ASP A 100 -1.71 10.22 14.14
C ASP A 100 -1.46 10.41 12.64
N MET A 101 -2.38 11.02 11.90
CA MET A 101 -2.22 11.22 10.45
C MET A 101 -1.19 12.31 10.20
N ALA A 102 -1.15 13.33 11.06
CA ALA A 102 -0.14 14.37 10.96
C ALA A 102 1.28 13.80 11.13
N VAL A 103 1.47 12.78 11.98
CA VAL A 103 2.76 12.08 12.09
C VAL A 103 3.12 11.42 10.77
N VAL A 104 2.21 10.59 10.24
CA VAL A 104 2.39 9.84 8.99
C VAL A 104 2.66 10.76 7.80
N MET A 105 1.93 11.87 7.71
CA MET A 105 2.11 12.91 6.70
C MET A 105 3.49 13.58 6.80
N ASN A 106 3.94 13.89 8.02
CA ASN A 106 5.25 14.49 8.25
C ASN A 106 6.38 13.53 7.88
N GLU A 107 6.23 12.23 8.13
CA GLU A 107 7.19 11.21 7.69
C GLU A 107 7.26 11.12 6.17
N ALA A 108 6.11 11.14 5.49
CA ALA A 108 6.04 11.21 4.04
C ALA A 108 6.69 12.48 3.48
N ALA A 109 6.40 13.64 4.06
CA ALA A 109 6.99 14.91 3.68
C ALA A 109 8.51 14.93 3.89
N ARG A 110 9.02 14.34 4.98
CA ARG A 110 10.47 14.22 5.23
C ARG A 110 11.14 13.31 4.21
N PHE A 111 10.56 12.13 3.94
CA PHE A 111 11.08 11.22 2.93
C PHE A 111 11.16 11.89 1.55
N VAL A 112 10.10 12.58 1.15
CA VAL A 112 10.03 13.27 -0.15
C VAL A 112 10.94 14.51 -0.18
N GLY A 113 11.03 15.27 0.91
CA GLY A 113 11.97 16.37 1.05
C GLY A 113 13.42 15.90 0.92
N ASN A 114 13.78 14.77 1.52
CA ASN A 114 15.10 14.16 1.36
C ASN A 114 15.35 13.64 -0.07
N LEU A 115 14.29 13.20 -0.75
CA LEU A 115 14.37 12.70 -2.12
C LEU A 115 14.71 13.82 -3.12
N TYR A 116 14.09 14.98 -2.99
CA TYR A 116 14.25 16.11 -3.91
C TYR A 116 15.23 17.19 -3.40
N GLY A 117 15.58 17.20 -2.12
CA GLY A 117 16.55 18.11 -1.53
C GLY A 117 16.21 19.58 -1.77
N ASP A 118 17.17 20.33 -2.30
CA ASP A 118 17.04 21.76 -2.62
C ASP A 118 16.01 22.04 -3.73
N GLU A 119 15.55 21.01 -4.45
CA GLU A 119 14.51 21.14 -5.45
C GLU A 119 13.09 21.12 -4.85
N TRP A 120 12.94 21.02 -3.52
CA TRP A 120 11.63 21.15 -2.89
C TRP A 120 11.26 22.64 -2.72
N PRO A 121 10.09 23.11 -3.18
CA PRO A 121 9.69 24.51 -3.05
C PRO A 121 9.58 24.95 -1.58
N SER A 122 10.43 25.88 -1.14
CA SER A 122 10.51 26.32 0.27
C SER A 122 9.41 27.30 0.69
N ASP A 123 8.76 27.96 -0.28
CA ASP A 123 7.82 29.07 -0.09
C ASP A 123 6.34 28.66 -0.13
N SER A 124 6.08 27.35 -0.08
CA SER A 124 4.75 26.77 -0.18
C SER A 124 4.49 25.71 0.89
N THR A 125 3.23 25.50 1.22
CA THR A 125 2.75 24.40 2.08
C THR A 125 1.84 23.48 1.29
N VAL A 126 1.86 22.17 1.59
CA VAL A 126 0.94 21.21 0.99
C VAL A 126 -0.18 20.86 1.96
N ASP A 127 -1.41 21.17 1.60
CA ASP A 127 -2.60 20.84 2.36
C ASP A 127 -3.21 19.52 1.84
N PHE A 128 -3.52 18.62 2.77
CA PHE A 128 -4.16 17.34 2.45
C PHE A 128 -5.59 17.28 2.94
N SER A 129 -6.46 16.71 2.10
CA SER A 129 -7.86 16.48 2.40
C SER A 129 -8.30 15.09 1.95
N LEU A 130 -9.31 14.55 2.62
CA LEU A 130 -9.94 13.28 2.29
C LEU A 130 -11.35 13.56 1.77
N SER A 131 -11.76 12.88 0.69
CA SER A 131 -13.07 13.11 0.05
C SER A 131 -14.27 12.81 0.94
N ASP A 132 -14.11 11.98 1.97
CA ASP A 132 -15.16 11.58 2.89
C ASP A 132 -14.81 11.96 4.33
N SER A 133 -15.78 12.54 5.04
CA SER A 133 -15.62 13.02 6.43
C SER A 133 -15.73 11.91 7.48
N TYR A 134 -15.80 10.64 7.07
CA TYR A 134 -15.82 9.52 8.01
C TYR A 134 -14.49 9.46 8.74
N LEU A 135 -14.52 9.68 10.06
CA LEU A 135 -13.37 9.61 10.95
C LEU A 135 -12.69 8.24 10.79
N PRO A 136 -11.56 8.14 10.08
CA PRO A 136 -10.92 6.85 9.86
C PRO A 136 -10.47 6.31 11.23
N GLN A 137 -10.73 5.03 11.49
CA GLN A 137 -10.06 4.35 12.60
C GLN A 137 -8.61 4.01 12.26
N ASP A 138 -8.28 3.95 10.97
CA ASP A 138 -6.98 3.48 10.48
C ASP A 138 -6.31 4.56 9.62
N VAL A 139 -5.25 5.10 10.19
CA VAL A 139 -4.54 6.32 9.78
C VAL A 139 -3.09 6.02 9.33
N PRO A 140 -2.34 5.08 9.94
CA PRO A 140 -0.98 4.73 9.50
C PRO A 140 -0.90 4.17 8.08
N SER A 141 -1.96 3.53 7.60
CA SER A 141 -2.00 2.77 6.35
C SER A 141 -2.02 3.58 5.05
N SER A 142 -1.75 4.88 5.11
CA SER A 142 -1.83 5.82 3.97
C SER A 142 -0.53 6.58 3.67
N SER A 143 0.60 6.30 4.35
CA SER A 143 1.86 7.03 4.07
C SER A 143 2.35 6.92 2.64
N LEU A 144 2.17 5.75 2.00
CA LEU A 144 2.49 5.57 0.59
C LEU A 144 1.65 6.48 -0.31
N ALA A 145 0.38 6.70 0.03
CA ALA A 145 -0.49 7.61 -0.72
C ALA A 145 -0.02 9.07 -0.58
N PHE A 146 0.42 9.48 0.62
CA PHE A 146 1.03 10.80 0.82
C PHE A 146 2.31 10.99 -0.01
N VAL A 147 3.19 9.99 -0.04
CA VAL A 147 4.41 10.05 -0.89
C VAL A 147 4.06 10.18 -2.36
N VAL A 148 3.09 9.40 -2.84
CA VAL A 148 2.62 9.48 -4.23
C VAL A 148 2.15 10.90 -4.55
N LEU A 149 1.29 11.47 -3.72
CA LEU A 149 0.77 12.83 -3.93
C LEU A 149 1.89 13.88 -3.96
N LEU A 150 2.80 13.84 -3.00
CA LEU A 150 3.91 14.80 -2.93
C LEU A 150 4.85 14.67 -4.14
N ALA A 151 5.15 13.44 -4.56
CA ALA A 151 5.93 13.19 -5.78
C ALA A 151 5.19 13.71 -7.03
N THR A 152 3.86 13.53 -7.11
CA THR A 152 3.04 14.06 -8.21
C THR A 152 3.04 15.58 -8.24
N LEU A 153 2.86 16.25 -7.10
CA LEU A 153 2.91 17.71 -7.03
C LEU A 153 4.29 18.21 -7.48
N ARG A 154 5.36 17.54 -7.05
CA ARG A 154 6.73 17.92 -7.40
C ARG A 154 7.04 17.73 -8.88
N GLU A 155 6.80 16.54 -9.43
CA GLU A 155 7.22 16.16 -10.79
C GLU A 155 6.17 16.45 -11.87
N GLY A 156 4.91 16.64 -11.49
CA GLY A 156 3.82 17.02 -12.38
C GLY A 156 3.28 15.93 -13.30
N PHE A 157 3.49 14.65 -12.97
CA PHE A 157 2.96 13.54 -13.76
C PHE A 157 1.45 13.32 -13.55
N GLU A 158 0.86 12.54 -14.45
CA GLU A 158 -0.54 12.13 -14.35
C GLU A 158 -0.71 10.85 -13.53
N LEU A 159 -1.73 10.84 -12.68
CA LEU A 159 -2.08 9.71 -11.81
C LEU A 159 -3.18 8.85 -12.43
N ASN A 160 -3.03 7.54 -12.30
CA ASN A 160 -4.05 6.55 -12.61
C ASN A 160 -5.03 6.44 -11.43
N ASP A 161 -6.21 7.02 -11.59
CA ASP A 161 -7.27 7.05 -10.58
C ASP A 161 -7.86 5.67 -10.26
N ARG A 162 -7.58 4.66 -11.09
CA ARG A 162 -7.96 3.25 -10.87
C ARG A 162 -6.91 2.44 -10.14
N CYS A 163 -5.81 3.06 -9.70
CA CYS A 163 -4.79 2.42 -8.87
C CYS A 163 -5.00 2.77 -7.39
N ALA A 164 -5.35 1.76 -6.58
CA ALA A 164 -5.42 1.90 -5.14
C ALA A 164 -4.02 1.80 -4.52
N VAL A 165 -3.62 2.82 -3.75
CA VAL A 165 -2.38 2.81 -2.97
C VAL A 165 -2.69 2.41 -1.54
N ILE A 166 -2.21 1.23 -1.15
CA ILE A 166 -2.39 0.69 0.19
C ILE A 166 -1.00 0.49 0.79
N GLY A 167 -0.78 1.01 2.00
CA GLY A 167 0.41 0.66 2.76
C GLY A 167 1.03 1.83 3.50
N ASP A 168 1.90 1.43 4.42
CA ASP A 168 2.71 2.34 5.20
C ASP A 168 4.21 2.18 4.84
N MET A 169 5.07 3.07 5.34
CA MET A 169 6.50 3.08 5.05
C MET A 169 7.32 3.53 6.26
N LEU A 170 8.60 3.20 6.23
CA LEU A 170 9.62 3.73 7.12
C LEU A 170 10.19 5.04 6.54
N LEU A 171 10.93 5.79 7.37
CA LEU A 171 11.60 7.04 6.96
C LEU A 171 12.60 6.87 5.79
N ASP A 172 13.13 5.66 5.61
CA ASP A 172 14.02 5.34 4.48
C ASP A 172 13.27 4.97 3.19
N GLY A 173 11.93 4.96 3.22
CA GLY A 173 11.07 4.64 2.10
C GLY A 173 10.75 3.16 1.94
N ARG A 174 11.31 2.25 2.74
CA ARG A 174 10.90 0.83 2.73
C ARG A 174 9.46 0.72 3.21
N THR A 175 8.65 -0.08 2.52
CA THR A 175 7.27 -0.31 2.92
C THR A 175 7.18 -1.24 4.13
N ARG A 176 6.22 -1.01 5.01
CA ARG A 176 5.87 -1.92 6.11
C ARG A 176 4.47 -2.50 5.91
N ASP A 177 4.20 -3.60 6.58
CA ASP A 177 2.89 -4.23 6.58
C ASP A 177 1.82 -3.31 7.18
N VAL A 178 0.59 -3.52 6.71
CA VAL A 178 -0.62 -2.92 7.25
C VAL A 178 -1.65 -4.01 7.55
N GLY A 179 -2.53 -3.75 8.52
CA GLY A 179 -3.61 -4.68 8.86
C GLY A 179 -4.70 -4.79 7.79
N ASP A 180 -5.41 -5.92 7.81
CA ASP A 180 -6.64 -6.18 7.06
C ASP A 180 -6.53 -5.98 5.54
N ILE A 181 -5.42 -6.44 4.92
CA ILE A 181 -5.22 -6.26 3.48
C ILE A 181 -6.37 -6.85 2.64
N ASN A 182 -7.00 -7.94 3.09
CA ASN A 182 -8.08 -8.59 2.36
C ASN A 182 -9.32 -7.70 2.30
N ALA A 183 -9.70 -7.09 3.43
CA ALA A 183 -10.78 -6.12 3.48
C ALA A 183 -10.46 -4.89 2.61
N ARG A 184 -9.21 -4.45 2.59
CA ARG A 184 -8.77 -3.32 1.76
C ARG A 184 -8.81 -3.64 0.27
N LEU A 185 -8.33 -4.81 -0.14
CA LEU A 185 -8.37 -5.25 -1.53
C LEU A 185 -9.81 -5.46 -2.00
N ARG A 186 -10.70 -5.96 -1.14
CA ARG A 186 -12.15 -6.00 -1.38
C ARG A 186 -12.70 -4.59 -1.61
N GLY A 187 -12.41 -3.65 -0.71
CA GLY A 187 -12.84 -2.25 -0.85
C GLY A 187 -12.31 -1.56 -2.11
N ALA A 188 -11.07 -1.85 -2.51
CA ALA A 188 -10.49 -1.37 -3.78
C ALA A 188 -11.25 -1.94 -4.97
N TYR A 189 -11.47 -3.26 -4.98
CA TYR A 189 -12.16 -3.97 -6.04
C TYR A 189 -13.62 -3.51 -6.19
N GLU A 190 -14.37 -3.42 -5.09
CA GLU A 190 -15.74 -2.89 -5.06
C GLU A 190 -15.78 -1.41 -5.48
N GLY A 191 -14.73 -0.65 -5.14
CA GLY A 191 -14.49 0.71 -5.62
C GLY A 191 -14.06 0.83 -7.09
N SER A 192 -14.13 -0.27 -7.85
CA SER A 192 -13.77 -0.36 -9.28
C SER A 192 -12.30 -0.03 -9.57
N CYS A 193 -11.40 -0.24 -8.62
CA CYS A 193 -9.96 -0.15 -8.87
C CYS A 193 -9.50 -1.33 -9.74
N GLN A 194 -8.66 -1.05 -10.72
CA GLN A 194 -8.07 -2.05 -11.61
C GLN A 194 -6.70 -2.53 -11.13
N TYR A 195 -6.04 -1.70 -10.31
CA TYR A 195 -4.70 -1.93 -9.80
C TYR A 195 -4.68 -1.72 -8.29
N ALA A 196 -3.78 -2.42 -7.61
CA ALA A 196 -3.47 -2.16 -6.21
C ALA A 196 -1.95 -2.24 -5.97
N ALA A 197 -1.40 -1.20 -5.36
CA ALA A 197 -0.08 -1.24 -4.72
C ALA A 197 -0.27 -1.75 -3.28
N VAL A 198 0.42 -2.83 -2.91
CA VAL A 198 0.40 -3.39 -1.56
C VAL A 198 1.82 -3.58 -1.02
N PRO A 199 2.09 -3.42 0.28
CA PRO A 199 3.42 -3.64 0.82
C PRO A 199 3.92 -5.06 0.56
N PHE A 200 5.22 -5.20 0.35
CA PHE A 200 5.86 -6.50 0.15
C PHE A 200 5.60 -7.46 1.32
N ALA A 201 5.56 -6.94 2.55
CA ALA A 201 5.31 -7.73 3.75
C ALA A 201 3.89 -8.36 3.79
N ASN A 202 2.90 -7.74 3.15
CA ASN A 202 1.52 -8.26 3.11
C ASN A 202 1.29 -9.36 2.06
N GLN A 203 2.31 -9.79 1.30
CA GLN A 203 2.14 -10.78 0.23
C GLN A 203 1.45 -12.07 0.67
N ARG A 204 1.75 -12.54 1.89
CA ARG A 204 1.13 -13.75 2.44
C ARG A 204 -0.36 -13.56 2.69
N GLN A 205 -0.77 -12.41 3.22
CA GLN A 205 -2.19 -12.12 3.45
C GLN A 205 -2.96 -12.04 2.12
N VAL A 206 -2.36 -11.50 1.04
CA VAL A 206 -2.99 -11.51 -0.30
C VAL A 206 -3.20 -12.94 -0.83
N ILE A 207 -2.28 -13.87 -0.53
CA ILE A 207 -2.44 -15.29 -0.90
C ILE A 207 -3.66 -15.91 -0.19
N ASP A 208 -4.01 -15.45 1.01
CA ASP A 208 -5.20 -15.95 1.73
C ASP A 208 -6.51 -15.71 0.95
N LEU A 209 -6.55 -14.73 0.03
CA LEU A 209 -7.68 -14.55 -0.89
C LEU A 209 -7.92 -15.79 -1.76
N MET A 210 -6.88 -16.57 -2.07
CA MET A 210 -6.99 -17.80 -2.87
C MET A 210 -7.64 -18.96 -2.10
N LEU A 211 -7.54 -18.94 -0.77
CA LEU A 211 -8.08 -19.96 0.11
C LEU A 211 -9.49 -19.62 0.62
N THR A 212 -9.92 -18.39 0.38
CA THR A 212 -11.24 -17.88 0.74
C THR A 212 -12.11 -17.72 -0.51
N GLY A 213 -13.39 -17.40 -0.35
CA GLY A 213 -14.32 -17.15 -1.46
C GLY A 213 -13.96 -15.95 -2.36
N GLU A 214 -12.81 -15.31 -2.13
CA GLU A 214 -12.39 -14.05 -2.71
C GLU A 214 -11.31 -14.19 -3.78
N ARG A 215 -11.05 -15.43 -4.21
CA ARG A 215 -10.09 -15.78 -5.28
C ARG A 215 -10.23 -14.91 -6.53
N HIS A 216 -11.43 -14.43 -6.83
CA HIS A 216 -11.70 -13.58 -7.97
C HIS A 216 -10.98 -12.23 -7.95
N ILE A 217 -10.73 -11.66 -6.77
CA ILE A 217 -10.01 -10.39 -6.62
C ILE A 217 -8.59 -10.50 -7.21
N VAL A 218 -7.90 -11.62 -6.98
CA VAL A 218 -6.52 -11.84 -7.44
C VAL A 218 -6.40 -11.78 -8.97
N TRP A 219 -7.39 -12.28 -9.72
CA TRP A 219 -7.33 -12.27 -11.18
C TRP A 219 -8.15 -11.15 -11.84
N GLN A 220 -9.08 -10.50 -11.14
CA GLN A 220 -9.82 -9.36 -11.66
C GLN A 220 -9.14 -8.01 -11.39
N MET A 221 -8.27 -7.95 -10.38
CA MET A 221 -7.44 -6.78 -10.07
C MET A 221 -5.96 -7.11 -10.23
N GLN A 222 -5.18 -6.17 -10.77
CA GLN A 222 -3.73 -6.32 -10.90
C GLN A 222 -3.05 -5.84 -9.62
N ILE A 223 -2.65 -6.78 -8.78
CA ILE A 223 -2.01 -6.49 -7.50
C ILE A 223 -0.49 -6.52 -7.70
N PHE A 224 0.18 -5.47 -7.26
CA PHE A 224 1.63 -5.31 -7.27
C PHE A 224 2.13 -5.16 -5.85
N SER A 225 3.11 -5.99 -5.50
CA SER A 225 3.85 -5.79 -4.26
C SER A 225 4.87 -4.65 -4.42
N VAL A 226 4.94 -3.76 -3.44
CA VAL A 226 5.89 -2.65 -3.40
C VAL A 226 6.76 -2.82 -2.17
N ALA A 227 8.08 -2.92 -2.35
CA ALA A 227 9.04 -3.00 -1.24
C ALA A 227 9.56 -1.61 -0.81
N HIS A 228 9.35 -0.59 -1.66
CA HIS A 228 9.83 0.76 -1.46
C HIS A 228 8.83 1.76 -2.04
N ALA A 229 8.67 2.93 -1.43
CA ALA A 229 7.67 3.94 -1.80
C ALA A 229 7.79 4.41 -3.26
N ARG A 230 9.03 4.51 -3.78
CA ARG A 230 9.30 4.81 -5.20
C ARG A 230 8.63 3.82 -6.17
N HIS A 231 8.46 2.55 -5.81
CA HIS A 231 7.77 1.58 -6.66
C HIS A 231 6.25 1.86 -6.72
N ALA A 232 5.67 2.38 -5.64
CA ALA A 232 4.28 2.83 -5.65
C ALA A 232 4.11 4.03 -6.59
N VAL A 233 5.03 5.00 -6.54
CA VAL A 233 5.08 6.16 -7.47
C VAL A 233 5.17 5.71 -8.93
N GLN A 234 6.01 4.73 -9.25
CA GLN A 234 6.12 4.20 -10.61
C GLN A 234 4.85 3.50 -11.10
N LEU A 235 4.11 2.86 -10.20
CA LEU A 235 2.90 2.11 -10.53
C LEU A 235 1.68 2.99 -10.78
N VAL A 236 1.49 4.03 -9.95
CA VAL A 236 0.33 4.92 -10.01
C VAL A 236 0.39 5.92 -11.16
N ARG A 237 1.56 6.15 -11.73
CA ARG A 237 1.74 6.98 -12.92
C ARG A 237 0.96 6.42 -14.12
N THR A 238 0.56 7.26 -15.05
CA THR A 238 -0.01 6.80 -16.34
C THR A 238 1.07 6.58 -17.40
N ASP A 239 2.21 7.25 -17.28
CA ASP A 239 3.39 7.14 -18.16
C ASP A 239 4.34 6.03 -17.70
N HIS A 240 3.83 4.79 -17.65
CA HIS A 240 4.63 3.63 -17.24
C HIS A 240 5.85 3.42 -18.14
N ASN A 241 6.94 2.92 -17.55
CA ASN A 241 8.06 2.41 -18.35
C ASN A 241 7.61 1.21 -19.21
N GLU A 242 8.34 0.96 -20.30
CA GLU A 242 7.98 -0.05 -21.30
C GLU A 242 7.74 -1.44 -20.70
N LYS A 243 8.53 -1.85 -19.70
CA LYS A 243 8.39 -3.17 -19.06
C LYS A 243 7.11 -3.26 -18.24
N LEU A 244 6.83 -2.25 -17.42
CA LEU A 244 5.63 -2.22 -16.59
C LEU A 244 4.37 -2.15 -17.46
N ALA A 245 4.35 -1.28 -18.48
CA ALA A 245 3.26 -1.19 -19.45
C ALA A 245 2.99 -2.54 -20.14
N ALA A 246 4.05 -3.17 -20.67
CA ALA A 246 3.95 -4.48 -21.31
C ALA A 246 3.45 -5.58 -20.35
N SER A 247 3.85 -5.54 -19.08
CA SER A 247 3.38 -6.50 -18.07
C SER A 247 1.88 -6.33 -17.78
N ILE A 248 1.40 -5.09 -17.70
CA ILE A 248 -0.01 -4.74 -17.47
C ILE A 248 -0.86 -5.23 -18.66
N ASP A 249 -0.44 -4.93 -19.88
CA ASP A 249 -1.13 -5.34 -21.10
C ASP A 249 -1.17 -6.86 -21.28
N ALA A 250 -0.06 -7.53 -20.94
CA ALA A 250 0.00 -8.98 -20.95
C ALA A 250 -0.94 -9.59 -19.91
N PHE A 251 -1.02 -9.00 -18.71
CA PHE A 251 -1.94 -9.48 -17.68
C PHE A 251 -3.41 -9.28 -18.08
N VAL A 252 -3.79 -8.17 -18.74
CA VAL A 252 -5.16 -7.97 -19.27
C VAL A 252 -5.61 -9.16 -20.15
N LYS A 253 -4.71 -9.74 -20.95
CA LYS A 253 -5.02 -10.94 -21.76
C LYS A 253 -5.29 -12.16 -20.89
N VAL A 254 -4.56 -12.32 -19.78
CA VAL A 254 -4.83 -13.36 -18.77
C VAL A 254 -6.20 -13.11 -18.13
N GLN A 255 -6.53 -11.88 -17.73
CA GLN A 255 -7.83 -11.55 -17.14
C GLN A 255 -8.99 -11.86 -18.10
N ALA A 256 -8.84 -11.54 -19.39
CA ALA A 256 -9.83 -11.87 -20.41
C ALA A 256 -10.03 -13.40 -20.55
N TYR A 257 -8.93 -14.17 -20.52
CA TYR A 257 -9.01 -15.63 -20.49
C TYR A 257 -9.75 -16.13 -19.24
N MET A 258 -9.40 -15.60 -18.06
CA MET A 258 -10.00 -15.96 -16.79
C MET A 258 -11.50 -15.72 -16.77
N LYS A 259 -11.94 -14.53 -17.22
CA LYS A 259 -13.35 -14.17 -17.31
C LYS A 259 -14.13 -15.15 -18.19
N LYS A 260 -13.56 -15.56 -19.33
CA LYS A 260 -14.19 -16.50 -20.26
C LYS A 260 -14.31 -17.93 -19.70
N HIS A 261 -13.39 -18.35 -18.83
CA HIS A 261 -13.31 -19.73 -18.33
C HIS A 261 -13.63 -19.85 -16.83
N GLY A 262 -14.40 -18.91 -16.26
CA GLY A 262 -14.81 -18.96 -14.85
C GLY A 262 -13.63 -18.95 -13.86
N GLY A 263 -12.51 -18.36 -14.26
CA GLY A 263 -11.28 -18.31 -13.47
C GLY A 263 -10.52 -19.64 -13.38
N ASN A 264 -10.83 -20.67 -14.18
CA ASN A 264 -10.07 -21.92 -14.14
C ASN A 264 -8.76 -21.80 -14.95
N VAL A 265 -7.61 -21.99 -14.28
CA VAL A 265 -6.27 -21.96 -14.90
C VAL A 265 -5.55 -23.30 -14.87
N ARG A 266 -6.10 -24.31 -14.20
CA ARG A 266 -5.36 -25.52 -13.84
C ARG A 266 -4.94 -26.27 -15.11
N GLY A 267 -3.64 -26.55 -15.24
CA GLY A 267 -3.08 -27.26 -16.39
C GLY A 267 -2.95 -26.46 -17.68
N ASN A 268 -3.22 -25.14 -17.68
CA ASN A 268 -3.11 -24.33 -18.90
C ASN A 268 -1.66 -23.84 -19.14
N GLN A 269 -0.94 -24.56 -20.01
CA GLN A 269 0.46 -24.24 -20.34
C GLN A 269 0.65 -22.89 -21.03
N ARG A 270 -0.35 -22.41 -21.78
CA ARG A 270 -0.29 -21.09 -22.44
C ARG A 270 -0.35 -19.97 -21.40
N ILE A 271 -1.28 -20.07 -20.45
CA ILE A 271 -1.38 -19.09 -19.35
C ILE A 271 -0.14 -19.17 -18.47
N ARG A 272 0.38 -20.36 -18.18
CA ARG A 272 1.66 -20.53 -17.46
C ARG A 272 2.79 -19.77 -18.14
N LYS A 273 2.95 -19.88 -19.46
CA LYS A 273 3.99 -19.16 -20.22
C LYS A 273 3.79 -17.64 -20.12
N SER A 274 2.57 -17.15 -20.33
CA SER A 274 2.25 -15.73 -20.24
C SER A 274 2.50 -15.16 -18.83
N LEU A 275 2.19 -15.91 -17.76
CA LEU A 275 2.49 -15.49 -16.40
C LEU A 275 4.00 -15.39 -16.12
N ASN A 276 4.80 -16.32 -16.65
CA ASN A 276 6.27 -16.23 -16.53
C ASN A 276 6.84 -15.03 -17.30
N GLU A 277 6.31 -14.72 -18.48
CA GLU A 277 6.69 -13.53 -19.25
C GLU A 277 6.35 -12.24 -18.47
N ILE A 278 5.15 -12.17 -17.87
CA ILE A 278 4.73 -11.06 -17.01
C ILE A 278 5.70 -10.89 -15.83
N LEU A 279 6.07 -11.98 -15.15
CA LEU A 279 7.00 -11.92 -14.01
C LEU A 279 8.44 -11.59 -14.41
N THR A 280 8.82 -11.83 -15.67
CA THR A 280 10.12 -11.39 -16.20
C THR A 280 10.11 -9.87 -16.41
N LEU A 281 8.98 -9.30 -16.84
CA LEU A 281 8.81 -7.86 -17.06
C LEU A 281 8.60 -7.09 -15.75
N ALA A 282 7.78 -7.62 -14.86
CA ALA A 282 7.45 -7.05 -13.55
C ALA A 282 7.50 -8.13 -12.47
N PRO A 283 8.68 -8.41 -11.88
CA PRO A 283 8.86 -9.44 -10.84
C PRO A 283 8.00 -9.23 -9.58
N ASN A 284 7.55 -8.00 -9.37
CA ASN A 284 6.72 -7.60 -8.25
C ASN A 284 5.21 -7.70 -8.53
N HIS A 285 4.79 -8.17 -9.71
CA HIS A 285 3.39 -8.41 -10.07
C HIS A 285 2.83 -9.61 -9.29
N LEU A 286 2.23 -9.31 -8.14
CA LEU A 286 1.80 -10.29 -7.14
C LEU A 286 0.68 -11.20 -7.68
N SER A 287 -0.33 -10.64 -8.35
CA SER A 287 -1.40 -11.45 -8.96
C SER A 287 -0.85 -12.51 -9.92
N ALA A 288 0.10 -12.13 -10.78
CA ALA A 288 0.69 -13.07 -11.73
C ALA A 288 1.45 -14.20 -11.03
N ARG A 289 2.19 -13.87 -9.96
CA ARG A 289 2.91 -14.84 -9.15
C ARG A 289 1.97 -15.82 -8.45
N ILE A 290 0.89 -15.31 -7.85
CA ILE A 290 -0.11 -16.14 -7.15
C ILE A 290 -0.80 -17.10 -8.13
N LEU A 291 -1.24 -16.60 -9.29
CA LEU A 291 -1.86 -17.44 -10.32
C LEU A 291 -0.88 -18.48 -10.88
N LEU A 292 0.41 -18.14 -10.98
CA LEU A 292 1.43 -19.10 -11.41
C LEU A 292 1.58 -20.22 -10.37
N SER A 293 1.69 -19.88 -9.08
CA SER A 293 1.71 -20.85 -7.98
C SER A 293 0.46 -21.73 -7.96
N GLU A 294 -0.71 -21.18 -8.29
CA GLU A 294 -1.94 -21.97 -8.44
C GLU A 294 -1.84 -23.02 -9.55
N ILE A 295 -1.36 -22.64 -10.74
CA ILE A 295 -1.20 -23.56 -11.87
C ILE A 295 -0.21 -24.67 -11.52
N GLN A 296 0.82 -24.36 -10.73
CA GLN A 296 1.84 -25.30 -10.28
C GLN A 296 1.38 -26.19 -9.12
N GLY A 297 0.24 -25.88 -8.48
CA GLY A 297 -0.19 -26.59 -7.27
C GLY A 297 0.66 -26.26 -6.04
N GLU A 298 1.31 -25.10 -6.03
CA GLU A 298 2.22 -24.62 -4.99
C GLU A 298 1.55 -23.64 -4.01
N LEU A 299 0.23 -23.43 -4.12
CA LEU A 299 -0.49 -22.60 -3.15
C LEU A 299 -0.43 -23.23 -1.74
N PRO A 300 -0.33 -22.41 -0.68
CA PRO A 300 -0.48 -22.89 0.69
C PRO A 300 -1.80 -23.61 0.89
N LYS A 301 -1.83 -24.62 1.76
CA LYS A 301 -3.07 -25.31 2.16
C LYS A 301 -3.77 -24.64 3.34
N HIS A 302 -3.06 -23.74 4.03
CA HIS A 302 -3.51 -23.10 5.25
C HIS A 302 -3.42 -21.58 5.11
N LEU A 303 -4.41 -20.90 5.67
CA LEU A 303 -4.44 -19.47 5.88
C LEU A 303 -3.23 -19.03 6.71
N SER A 304 -2.83 -17.77 6.55
CA SER A 304 -1.93 -17.12 7.50
C SER A 304 -2.49 -17.17 8.93
N LEU A 305 -1.59 -17.05 9.91
CA LEU A 305 -1.97 -17.00 11.32
C LEU A 305 -2.93 -15.84 11.58
N GLU A 306 -2.61 -14.65 11.08
CA GLU A 306 -3.42 -13.44 11.18
C GLU A 306 -4.81 -13.63 10.57
N ARG A 307 -4.91 -14.18 9.36
CA ARG A 307 -6.21 -14.43 8.73
C ARG A 307 -7.03 -15.46 9.50
N THR A 308 -6.38 -16.52 10.00
CA THR A 308 -7.06 -17.53 10.81
C THR A 308 -7.56 -16.93 12.12
N LEU A 309 -6.79 -16.04 12.77
CA LEU A 309 -7.21 -15.32 13.97
C LEU A 309 -8.41 -14.40 13.69
N ALA A 310 -8.35 -13.63 12.60
CA ALA A 310 -9.44 -12.73 12.23
C ALA A 310 -10.76 -13.48 11.98
N GLU A 311 -10.71 -14.59 11.25
CA GLU A 311 -11.89 -15.44 11.00
C GLU A 311 -12.36 -16.13 12.29
N PHE A 312 -11.43 -16.71 13.06
CA PHE A 312 -11.77 -17.34 14.34
C PHE A 312 -12.40 -16.34 15.32
N SER A 313 -11.88 -15.13 15.41
CA SER A 313 -12.43 -14.02 16.20
C SER A 313 -13.90 -13.77 15.87
N ALA A 314 -14.19 -13.50 14.59
CA ALA A 314 -15.51 -13.16 14.13
C ALA A 314 -16.53 -14.27 14.41
N LEU A 315 -16.11 -15.53 14.23
CA LEU A 315 -16.96 -16.71 14.44
C LEU A 315 -17.10 -17.10 15.92
N SER A 316 -16.06 -16.89 16.73
CA SER A 316 -16.02 -17.43 18.10
C SER A 316 -16.78 -16.59 19.12
N TRP A 317 -17.02 -15.30 18.84
CA TRP A 317 -17.60 -14.37 19.81
C TRP A 317 -18.87 -14.87 20.51
N PRO A 318 -19.89 -15.42 19.81
CA PRO A 318 -21.10 -15.93 20.48
C PRO A 318 -20.83 -17.06 21.46
N TYR A 319 -19.86 -17.93 21.18
CA TYR A 319 -19.45 -18.98 22.10
C TYR A 319 -18.69 -18.45 23.31
N LEU A 320 -17.79 -17.49 23.10
CA LEU A 320 -17.01 -16.89 24.18
C LEU A 320 -17.91 -16.13 25.15
N ALA A 321 -18.94 -15.45 24.65
CA ALA A 321 -19.96 -14.79 25.47
C ALA A 321 -20.69 -15.78 26.40
N LEU A 322 -21.03 -16.99 25.92
CA LEU A 322 -21.63 -18.04 26.74
C LEU A 322 -20.70 -18.61 27.80
N MET A 323 -19.39 -18.46 27.62
CA MET A 323 -18.37 -18.88 28.59
C MET A 323 -18.02 -17.76 29.57
N ALA A 324 -18.56 -16.56 29.42
CA ALA A 324 -18.18 -15.43 30.25
C ALA A 324 -18.60 -15.65 31.73
N PRO A 325 -17.73 -15.32 32.70
CA PRO A 325 -17.95 -15.62 34.11
C PRO A 325 -19.08 -14.80 34.74
N ASP A 326 -19.49 -13.70 34.11
CA ASP A 326 -20.59 -12.82 34.52
C ASP A 326 -21.99 -13.42 34.23
N ARG A 327 -22.08 -14.56 33.54
CA ARG A 327 -23.27 -15.46 33.43
C ARG A 327 -24.58 -14.79 32.97
N GLN A 328 -24.52 -13.56 32.45
CA GLN A 328 -25.72 -12.83 32.02
C GLN A 328 -26.39 -13.47 30.81
N TYR A 329 -25.61 -14.15 29.95
CA TYR A 329 -26.12 -14.88 28.80
C TYR A 329 -26.42 -16.34 29.15
N GLN A 330 -27.70 -16.68 29.20
CA GLN A 330 -28.18 -18.05 29.23
C GLN A 330 -28.72 -18.42 27.85
N TYR A 331 -28.14 -19.46 27.26
CA TYR A 331 -28.70 -20.09 26.08
C TYR A 331 -29.83 -21.04 26.51
N ASP A 332 -31.06 -20.77 26.09
CA ASP A 332 -32.25 -21.54 26.48
C ASP A 332 -32.55 -22.72 25.53
N GLY A 333 -31.77 -22.87 24.46
CA GLY A 333 -31.88 -23.98 23.51
C GLY A 333 -32.97 -23.83 22.45
N ASN A 334 -33.76 -22.76 22.48
CA ASN A 334 -34.92 -22.62 21.61
C ASN A 334 -34.59 -22.10 20.19
N ASP A 335 -33.46 -21.40 20.02
CA ASP A 335 -32.97 -20.94 18.71
C ASP A 335 -31.52 -21.40 18.46
N THR A 336 -31.39 -22.54 17.77
CA THR A 336 -30.10 -23.14 17.39
C THR A 336 -29.60 -22.68 16.03
N SER A 337 -30.36 -21.87 15.29
CA SER A 337 -30.08 -21.57 13.89
C SER A 337 -28.73 -20.88 13.69
N ASP A 338 -28.46 -19.85 14.50
CA ASP A 338 -27.18 -19.14 14.49
C ASP A 338 -26.01 -20.03 14.92
N PHE A 339 -26.19 -20.85 15.97
CA PHE A 339 -25.15 -21.77 16.42
C PHE A 339 -24.85 -22.86 15.39
N ASN A 340 -25.86 -23.35 14.67
CA ASN A 340 -25.68 -24.29 13.57
C ASN A 340 -24.85 -23.68 12.45
N ARG A 341 -25.20 -22.45 12.02
CA ARG A 341 -24.45 -21.71 11.02
C ARG A 341 -22.99 -21.49 11.45
N ILE A 342 -22.77 -20.95 12.64
CA ILE A 342 -21.41 -20.66 13.14
C ILE A 342 -20.61 -21.96 13.31
N THR A 343 -21.21 -23.05 13.79
CA THR A 343 -20.50 -24.33 13.91
C THR A 343 -20.05 -24.85 12.55
N ALA A 344 -20.92 -24.74 11.53
CA ALA A 344 -20.57 -25.13 10.17
C ALA A 344 -19.44 -24.27 9.61
N GLU A 345 -19.49 -22.95 9.81
CA GLU A 345 -18.42 -22.01 9.38
C GLU A 345 -17.08 -22.29 10.10
N LEU A 346 -17.12 -22.61 11.40
CA LEU A 346 -15.92 -23.03 12.14
C LEU A 346 -15.38 -24.38 11.63
N ASP A 347 -16.26 -25.32 11.26
CA ASP A 347 -15.85 -26.62 10.72
C ASP A 347 -15.19 -26.46 9.34
N GLU A 348 -15.71 -25.57 8.50
CA GLU A 348 -15.08 -25.19 7.23
C GLU A 348 -13.72 -24.52 7.47
N LEU A 349 -13.65 -23.53 8.37
CA LEU A 349 -12.41 -22.83 8.73
C LEU A 349 -11.33 -23.82 9.19
N LYS A 350 -11.69 -24.82 10.00
CA LYS A 350 -10.77 -25.84 10.55
C LYS A 350 -9.89 -26.50 9.49
N TYR A 351 -10.41 -26.76 8.28
CA TYR A 351 -9.64 -27.45 7.22
C TYR A 351 -8.57 -26.57 6.57
N MET A 352 -8.77 -25.26 6.59
CA MET A 352 -7.84 -24.27 6.04
C MET A 352 -7.14 -23.43 7.11
N ALA A 353 -7.45 -23.63 8.39
CA ALA A 353 -6.88 -22.86 9.49
C ALA A 353 -5.38 -23.06 9.62
N HIS A 354 -4.69 -22.03 10.11
CA HIS A 354 -3.31 -22.14 10.55
C HIS A 354 -3.18 -23.24 11.63
N PRO A 355 -2.17 -24.13 11.57
CA PRO A 355 -2.05 -25.27 12.48
C PRO A 355 -2.12 -24.93 13.98
N LYS A 356 -1.60 -23.75 14.38
CA LYS A 356 -1.65 -23.26 15.77
C LYS A 356 -3.08 -23.10 16.32
N LEU A 357 -4.08 -22.85 15.47
CA LEU A 357 -5.46 -22.57 15.90
C LEU A 357 -6.42 -23.74 15.69
N VAL A 358 -6.01 -24.78 14.98
CA VAL A 358 -6.88 -25.94 14.69
C VAL A 358 -7.43 -26.56 15.97
N THR A 359 -6.61 -26.70 17.01
CA THR A 359 -7.04 -27.28 18.29
C THR A 359 -8.09 -26.44 18.99
N VAL A 360 -7.94 -25.11 19.05
CA VAL A 360 -8.94 -24.25 19.72
C VAL A 360 -10.24 -24.21 18.93
N ILE A 361 -10.17 -24.19 17.59
CA ILE A 361 -11.34 -24.27 16.71
C ILE A 361 -12.10 -25.58 16.94
N GLN A 362 -11.41 -26.72 16.95
CA GLN A 362 -12.01 -28.03 17.21
C GLN A 362 -12.69 -28.12 18.59
N ARG A 363 -12.04 -27.57 19.63
CA ARG A 363 -12.64 -27.52 20.97
C ARG A 363 -13.90 -26.66 21.00
N LEU A 364 -13.90 -25.54 20.27
CA LEU A 364 -15.04 -24.64 20.18
C LEU A 364 -16.23 -25.30 19.46
N ILE A 365 -15.98 -25.98 18.34
CA ILE A 365 -16.98 -26.80 17.64
C ILE A 365 -17.58 -27.85 18.59
N GLY A 366 -16.72 -28.60 19.30
CA GLY A 366 -17.18 -29.62 20.25
C GLY A 366 -17.95 -29.05 21.44
N TYR A 367 -17.65 -27.82 21.85
CA TYR A 367 -18.45 -27.11 22.85
C TYR A 367 -19.81 -26.70 22.28
N GLY A 368 -19.86 -26.15 21.07
CA GLY A 368 -21.09 -25.77 20.38
C GLY A 368 -22.04 -26.95 20.20
N GLU A 369 -21.55 -28.08 19.68
CA GLU A 369 -22.34 -29.31 19.54
C GLU A 369 -22.89 -29.83 20.88
N TYR A 370 -22.14 -29.62 21.97
CA TYR A 370 -22.60 -30.02 23.29
C TYR A 370 -23.75 -29.14 23.82
N ILE A 371 -23.59 -27.81 23.76
CA ILE A 371 -24.58 -26.87 24.31
C ILE A 371 -25.86 -26.80 23.48
N LYS A 372 -25.85 -27.30 22.23
CA LYS A 372 -27.09 -27.52 21.46
C LYS A 372 -28.00 -28.59 22.09
N LEU A 373 -27.39 -29.58 22.75
CA LEU A 373 -28.10 -30.74 23.32
C LEU A 373 -28.30 -30.63 24.83
N ARG A 374 -27.60 -29.71 25.49
CA ARG A 374 -27.46 -29.62 26.94
C ARG A 374 -27.35 -28.17 27.40
N SER A 375 -27.51 -27.94 28.70
CA SER A 375 -27.31 -26.60 29.26
C SER A 375 -25.83 -26.21 29.22
N ASN A 376 -25.54 -24.96 28.85
CA ASN A 376 -24.21 -24.37 28.97
C ASN A 376 -23.71 -24.23 30.43
N ARG A 377 -24.54 -24.57 31.42
CA ARG A 377 -24.25 -24.48 32.86
C ARG A 377 -23.92 -25.81 33.53
N ASP A 378 -24.04 -26.94 32.83
CA ASP A 378 -23.66 -28.22 33.43
C ASP A 378 -22.14 -28.37 33.60
N GLU A 379 -21.72 -29.28 34.49
CA GLU A 379 -20.31 -29.46 34.84
C GLU A 379 -19.44 -29.85 33.63
N ALA A 380 -20.01 -30.55 32.65
CA ALA A 380 -19.28 -30.95 31.45
C ALA A 380 -19.10 -29.79 30.46
N ALA A 381 -20.10 -28.91 30.30
CA ALA A 381 -19.97 -27.66 29.56
C ALA A 381 -18.91 -26.76 30.21
N LEU A 382 -18.92 -26.64 31.53
CA LEU A 382 -17.95 -25.83 32.28
C LEU A 382 -16.51 -26.36 32.11
N ARG A 383 -16.31 -27.68 32.17
CA ARG A 383 -14.99 -28.29 31.92
C ARG A 383 -14.50 -28.06 30.49
N ARG A 384 -15.39 -28.13 29.50
CA ARG A 384 -15.04 -27.81 28.10
C ARG A 384 -14.66 -26.35 27.92
N ALA A 385 -15.44 -25.43 28.52
CA ALA A 385 -15.16 -24.00 28.49
C ALA A 385 -13.80 -23.68 29.13
N ASP A 386 -13.48 -24.30 30.29
CA ASP A 386 -12.17 -24.13 30.94
C ASP A 386 -11.01 -24.61 30.06
N ALA A 387 -11.16 -25.74 29.38
CA ALA A 387 -10.16 -26.23 28.44
C ALA A 387 -9.95 -25.30 27.24
N ILE A 388 -11.01 -24.65 26.74
CA ILE A 388 -10.93 -23.64 25.68
C ILE A 388 -10.20 -22.39 26.19
N ARG A 389 -10.56 -21.90 27.39
CA ARG A 389 -9.88 -20.73 27.99
C ARG A 389 -8.38 -20.97 28.20
N LYS A 390 -7.99 -22.16 28.69
CA LYS A 390 -6.58 -22.53 28.83
C LYS A 390 -5.83 -22.53 27.50
N GLU A 391 -6.48 -22.99 26.43
CA GLU A 391 -5.90 -22.97 25.10
C GLU A 391 -5.76 -21.54 24.54
N LEU A 392 -6.79 -20.70 24.73
CA LEU A 392 -6.73 -19.28 24.37
C LEU A 392 -5.65 -18.53 25.15
N GLU A 393 -5.50 -18.82 26.44
CA GLU A 393 -4.44 -18.28 27.29
C GLU A 393 -3.05 -18.72 26.79
N ARG A 394 -2.89 -19.98 26.39
CA ARG A 394 -1.65 -20.48 25.79
C ARG A 394 -1.33 -19.73 24.49
N LEU A 395 -2.33 -19.52 23.63
CA LEU A 395 -2.19 -18.78 22.38
C LEU A 395 -1.88 -17.30 22.62
N ARG A 396 -2.47 -16.68 23.63
CA ARG A 396 -2.19 -15.29 24.02
C ARG A 396 -0.74 -15.07 24.42
N ASN A 397 -0.11 -16.09 24.99
CA ASN A 397 1.28 -16.06 25.40
C ASN A 397 2.24 -16.59 24.31
N ASP A 398 1.75 -16.92 23.11
CA ASP A 398 2.58 -17.31 21.97
C ASP A 398 3.19 -16.05 21.31
N PRO A 399 4.52 -15.94 21.17
CA PRO A 399 5.17 -14.75 20.61
C PRO A 399 4.62 -14.33 19.24
N ASP A 400 4.32 -15.29 18.36
CA ASP A 400 3.82 -15.01 17.02
C ASP A 400 2.40 -14.43 17.02
N ILE A 401 1.65 -14.64 18.12
CA ILE A 401 0.30 -14.11 18.31
C ILE A 401 0.34 -12.84 19.14
N MET A 402 1.27 -12.69 20.07
CA MET A 402 1.46 -11.48 20.86
C MET A 402 1.78 -10.23 20.02
N GLU A 403 2.44 -10.43 18.89
CA GLU A 403 2.71 -9.37 17.90
C GLU A 403 1.45 -8.94 17.13
N LEU A 404 0.42 -9.80 17.09
CA LEU A 404 -0.87 -9.49 16.51
C LEU A 404 -1.74 -8.90 17.64
N GLU A 405 -1.93 -7.57 17.66
CA GLU A 405 -2.57 -6.80 18.75
C GLU A 405 -3.96 -7.28 19.23
N TRP A 406 -4.55 -8.27 18.55
CA TRP A 406 -5.91 -8.75 18.72
C TRP A 406 -6.19 -9.42 20.08
N LEU A 407 -5.30 -10.26 20.65
CA LEU A 407 -5.56 -10.92 21.95
C LEU A 407 -5.35 -10.04 23.19
N ARG A 408 -4.91 -8.78 23.00
CA ARG A 408 -4.74 -7.81 24.10
C ARG A 408 -6.01 -6.99 24.38
N ARG A 409 -6.98 -7.00 23.47
CA ARG A 409 -8.30 -6.39 23.65
C ARG A 409 -9.28 -7.45 24.15
#